data_AF-A0A3L8P9H3-F1
#
_entry.id   AF-A0A3L8P9H3-F1
#
_cell.length_a   1.000
_cell.length_b   1.000
_cell.length_c   1.000
_cell.angle_alpha   90.00
_cell.angle_beta   90.00
_cell.angle_gamma   90.00
#
_symmetry.space_group_name_H-M   'P 1'
#
loop_
_entity.id
_entity.type
_entity.pdbx_description
1 polymer ?
#
loop_
_entity_poly.entity_id
_entity_poly.type
_entity_poly.pdbx_seq_one_letter_code
_entity_poly.pdbx_strand_id
1 'polypeptide(L)'
;ANGAQYGMATAHYFWVGAVPAMLFLGVVMMPFYYGSGVRSVPEFMRKRFGTGAHLVNALSFAIAQLLIAGINLFLLATIVNRLLGWSLWVSLVVAAAIVLSYTALGGLSAAIYNEVLQF
;
A
#
# COMPACT_ATOMS: atom_id res chain seq x y z
N ALA A 1 -9.37 -9.21 -11.92
CA ALA A 1 -9.29 -10.67 -12.17
C ALA A 1 -9.93 -11.51 -11.04
N ASN A 2 -9.78 -11.19 -9.75
CA ASN A 2 -10.41 -11.97 -8.66
C ASN A 2 -11.95 -11.87 -8.58
N GLY A 3 -12.54 -10.69 -8.83
CA GLY A 3 -14.00 -10.53 -8.77
C GLY A 3 -14.77 -11.31 -9.85
N ALA A 4 -14.14 -11.58 -10.99
CA ALA A 4 -14.73 -12.37 -12.08
C ALA A 4 -14.59 -13.89 -11.87
N GLN A 5 -13.66 -14.35 -11.01
CA GLN A 5 -13.44 -15.77 -10.72
C GLN A 5 -14.08 -16.24 -9.41
N TYR A 6 -14.24 -15.37 -8.40
CA TYR A 6 -14.70 -15.75 -7.04
C TYR A 6 -15.99 -15.08 -6.57
N GLY A 7 -16.55 -14.12 -7.31
CA GLY A 7 -17.84 -13.49 -7.01
C GLY A 7 -17.98 -13.00 -5.56
N MET A 8 -19.10 -13.34 -4.90
CA MET A 8 -19.44 -12.98 -3.50
C MET A 8 -18.48 -13.55 -2.44
N ALA A 9 -17.60 -14.52 -2.75
CA ALA A 9 -16.64 -15.04 -1.77
C ALA A 9 -15.61 -13.98 -1.36
N THR A 10 -15.22 -13.10 -2.29
CA THR A 10 -14.35 -11.94 -2.01
C THR A 10 -14.96 -10.97 -0.99
N ALA A 11 -16.30 -10.94 -0.86
CA ALA A 11 -16.98 -10.12 0.13
C ALA A 11 -16.72 -10.60 1.57
N HIS A 12 -16.49 -11.91 1.78
CA HIS A 12 -16.20 -12.45 3.12
C HIS A 12 -14.94 -11.83 3.74
N TYR A 13 -13.94 -11.51 2.92
CA TYR A 13 -12.76 -10.77 3.37
C TYR A 13 -13.14 -9.41 3.96
N PHE A 14 -14.07 -8.69 3.33
CA PHE A 14 -14.54 -7.39 3.81
C PHE A 14 -15.44 -7.53 5.06
N TRP A 15 -16.44 -8.40 5.02
CA TRP A 15 -17.45 -8.54 6.07
C TRP A 15 -16.91 -9.19 7.35
N VAL A 16 -16.08 -10.23 7.22
CA VAL A 16 -15.56 -11.00 8.37
C VAL A 16 -14.17 -10.52 8.78
N GLY A 17 -13.35 -10.09 7.83
CA GLY A 17 -11.99 -9.61 8.09
C GLY A 17 -11.92 -8.10 8.31
N ALA A 18 -12.21 -7.32 7.26
CA ALA A 18 -11.91 -5.89 7.24
C ALA A 18 -12.77 -5.08 8.22
N VAL A 19 -14.10 -5.30 8.25
CA VAL A 19 -15.00 -4.51 9.10
C VAL A 19 -14.72 -4.71 10.60
N PRO A 20 -14.61 -5.94 11.13
CA PRO A 20 -14.26 -6.15 12.53
C PRO A 20 -12.84 -5.67 12.87
N ALA A 21 -11.87 -5.85 11.97
CA ALA A 21 -10.50 -5.37 12.17
C ALA A 21 -10.43 -3.84 12.23
N MET A 22 -11.16 -3.13 11.37
CA MET A 22 -11.25 -1.66 11.40
C MET A 22 -11.91 -1.16 12.70
N LEU A 23 -12.98 -1.82 13.17
CA LEU A 23 -13.62 -1.48 14.45
C LEU A 23 -12.68 -1.69 15.63
N PHE A 24 -11.97 -2.83 15.67
CA PHE A 24 -10.98 -3.10 16.72
C PHE A 24 -9.85 -2.07 16.71
N LEU A 25 -9.32 -1.74 15.53
CA LEU A 25 -8.28 -0.72 15.38
C LEU A 25 -8.76 0.65 15.88
N GLY A 26 -9.96 1.07 15.49
CA GLY A 26 -10.54 2.36 15.86
C GLY A 26 -10.89 2.50 17.34
N VAL A 27 -11.48 1.47 17.94
CA VAL A 27 -11.97 1.53 19.33
C VAL A 27 -10.89 1.17 20.34
N VAL A 28 -10.06 0.18 20.06
CA VAL A 28 -9.10 -0.38 21.03
C VAL A 28 -7.69 0.16 20.80
N MET A 29 -7.20 0.16 19.56
CA MET A 29 -5.83 0.57 19.29
C MET A 29 -5.64 2.09 19.23
N MET A 30 -6.62 2.83 18.70
CA MET A 30 -6.53 4.29 18.57
C MET A 30 -6.33 5.03 19.91
N PRO A 31 -7.06 4.75 21.00
CA PRO A 31 -6.78 5.37 22.30
C PRO A 31 -5.41 4.96 22.88
N PHE A 32 -4.94 3.75 22.59
CA PHE A 32 -3.61 3.27 23.01
C PHE A 32 -2.47 4.01 22.30
N TYR A 33 -2.62 4.30 20.99
CA TYR A 33 -1.66 5.08 20.22
C TYR A 33 -1.66 6.56 20.60
N TYR A 34 -2.83 7.16 20.81
CA TYR A 34 -2.94 8.56 21.26
C TYR A 34 -2.36 8.76 22.67
N GLY A 35 -2.58 7.82 23.58
CA GLY A 35 -2.02 7.87 24.94
C GLY A 35 -0.50 7.72 25.03
N SER A 36 0.16 7.20 24.00
CA SER A 36 1.61 6.95 23.98
C SER A 36 2.44 8.01 23.22
N GLY A 37 1.77 9.00 22.61
CA GLY A 37 2.41 10.17 21.99
C GLY A 37 3.31 9.86 20.79
N VAL A 38 3.08 8.72 20.13
CA VAL A 38 3.86 8.24 18.98
C VAL A 38 3.10 8.48 17.68
N ARG A 39 3.80 8.97 16.65
CA ARG A 39 3.18 9.36 15.37
C ARG A 39 3.07 8.19 14.39
N SER A 40 3.71 7.05 14.68
CA SER A 40 3.66 5.86 13.83
C SER A 40 3.94 4.57 14.59
N VAL A 41 3.39 3.44 14.10
CA VAL A 41 3.61 2.09 14.65
C VAL A 41 5.09 1.71 14.75
N PRO A 42 5.95 2.01 13.75
CA PRO A 42 7.39 1.74 13.83
C PRO A 42 8.10 2.56 14.92
N GLU A 43 7.61 3.77 15.21
CA GLU A 43 8.14 4.64 16.26
C GLU A 43 7.76 4.13 17.65
N PHE A 44 6.55 3.57 17.80
CA PHE A 44 6.15 2.85 19.01
C PHE A 44 7.08 1.65 19.28
N MET A 45 7.36 0.85 18.24
CA MET A 45 8.28 -0.28 18.37
C MET A 45 9.71 0.16 18.69
N ARG A 46 10.18 1.28 18.13
CA ARG A 46 11.48 1.86 18.48
C ARG A 46 11.58 2.24 19.95
N LYS A 47 10.51 2.83 20.52
CA LYS A 47 10.46 3.28 21.92
C LYS A 47 10.32 2.11 22.91
N ARG A 48 9.73 0.99 22.49
CA ARG A 48 9.44 -0.20 23.33
C ARG A 48 10.49 -1.32 23.23
N PHE A 49 11.08 -1.54 22.04
CA PHE A 49 11.95 -2.71 21.75
C PHE A 49 13.37 -2.35 21.27
N GLY A 50 13.70 -1.05 21.11
CA GLY A 50 15.04 -0.59 20.74
C GLY A 50 15.33 -0.55 19.22
N THR A 51 16.54 -0.11 18.87
CA THR A 51 16.94 0.22 17.49
C THR A 51 17.03 -1.00 16.56
N GLY A 52 17.41 -2.18 17.08
CA GLY A 52 17.53 -3.41 16.29
C GLY A 52 16.19 -3.92 15.75
N ALA A 53 15.15 -3.98 16.61
CA ALA A 53 13.80 -4.39 16.21
C ALA A 53 13.15 -3.38 15.24
N HIS A 54 13.45 -2.09 15.40
CA HIS A 54 13.00 -1.05 14.48
C HIS A 54 13.60 -1.22 13.08
N LEU A 55 14.90 -1.55 12.99
CA LEU A 55 15.60 -1.74 11.72
C LEU A 55 15.07 -2.95 10.93
N VAL A 56 14.88 -4.09 11.61
CA VAL A 56 14.31 -5.29 10.98
C VAL A 56 12.89 -5.02 10.48
N ASN A 57 12.03 -4.40 11.31
CA ASN A 57 10.66 -4.10 10.90
C ASN A 57 10.61 -3.09 9.75
N ALA A 58 11.41 -2.02 9.81
CA ALA A 58 11.51 -1.03 8.74
C ALA A 58 11.99 -1.64 7.42
N LEU A 59 12.99 -2.53 7.48
CA LEU A 59 13.51 -3.22 6.29
C LEU A 59 12.47 -4.19 5.72
N SER A 60 11.84 -5.01 6.56
CA SER A 60 10.77 -5.92 6.13
C SER A 60 9.59 -5.16 5.51
N PHE A 61 9.20 -4.02 6.09
CA PHE A 61 8.16 -3.16 5.55
C PHE A 61 8.57 -2.53 4.21
N ALA A 62 9.80 -2.02 4.11
CA ALA A 62 10.32 -1.44 2.87
C ALA A 62 10.37 -2.47 1.74
N ILE A 63 10.81 -3.69 2.03
CA ILE A 63 10.84 -4.80 1.06
C ILE A 63 9.40 -5.15 0.65
N ALA A 64 8.49 -5.35 1.60
CA ALA A 64 7.09 -5.65 1.29
C ALA A 64 6.47 -4.56 0.39
N GLN A 65 6.69 -3.28 0.72
CA GLN A 65 6.18 -2.16 -0.06
C GLN A 65 6.78 -2.12 -1.48
N LEU A 66 8.07 -2.41 -1.62
CA LEU A 66 8.73 -2.50 -2.92
C LEU A 66 8.12 -3.61 -3.78
N LEU A 67 7.87 -4.79 -3.21
CA LEU A 67 7.24 -5.91 -3.92
C LEU A 67 5.81 -5.57 -4.35
N ILE A 68 5.01 -4.99 -3.46
CA ILE A 68 3.62 -4.59 -3.75
C ILE A 68 3.60 -3.55 -4.87
N ALA A 69 4.44 -2.52 -4.78
CA ALA A 69 4.55 -1.48 -5.81
C ALA A 69 4.99 -2.07 -7.16
N GLY A 70 5.97 -2.98 -7.16
CA GLY A 70 6.44 -3.67 -8.36
C GLY A 70 5.35 -4.48 -9.05
N ILE A 71 4.56 -5.24 -8.28
CA ILE A 71 3.43 -6.02 -8.82
C ILE A 71 2.38 -5.08 -9.43
N ASN A 72 2.02 -4.00 -8.75
CA ASN A 72 1.05 -3.03 -9.26
C ASN A 72 1.52 -2.38 -10.56
N LEU A 73 2.80 -2.01 -10.66
CA LEU A 73 3.38 -1.45 -11.88
C LEU A 73 3.36 -2.46 -13.04
N PHE A 74 3.68 -3.71 -12.77
CA PHE A 74 3.62 -4.78 -13.78
C PHE A 74 2.19 -5.03 -14.27
N LEU A 75 1.21 -5.01 -13.37
CA LEU A 75 -0.20 -5.14 -13.74
C LEU A 75 -0.66 -3.96 -14.61
N LEU A 76 -0.26 -2.73 -14.26
CA LEU A 76 -0.54 -1.55 -15.07
C LEU A 76 0.07 -1.68 -16.47
N ALA A 77 1.34 -2.07 -16.57
CA ALA A 77 2.03 -2.30 -17.85
C ALA A 77 1.34 -3.38 -18.69
N THR A 78 0.83 -4.44 -18.05
CA THR A 78 0.07 -5.51 -18.72
C THR A 78 -1.25 -4.98 -19.28
N ILE A 79 -1.96 -4.14 -18.54
CA ILE A 79 -3.20 -3.51 -19.01
C ILE A 79 -2.92 -2.61 -20.22
N VAL A 80 -1.87 -1.79 -20.15
CA VAL A 80 -1.42 -0.93 -21.25
C VAL A 80 -1.07 -1.77 -22.49
N ASN A 81 -0.32 -2.86 -22.33
CA ASN A 81 -0.01 -3.81 -23.40
C ASN A 81 -1.28 -4.39 -24.05
N ARG A 82 -2.29 -4.77 -23.26
CA ARG A 82 -3.53 -5.36 -23.78
C ARG A 82 -4.45 -4.35 -24.45
N LEU A 83 -4.47 -3.10 -23.99
CA LEU A 83 -5.33 -2.05 -24.55
C LEU A 83 -4.73 -1.42 -25.81
N LEU A 84 -3.43 -1.14 -25.80
CA LEU A 84 -2.73 -0.40 -26.87
C LEU A 84 -1.94 -1.31 -27.81
N GLY A 85 -1.78 -2.59 -27.49
CA GLY A 85 -1.02 -3.56 -28.29
C GLY A 85 0.50 -3.36 -28.26
N TRP A 86 1.02 -2.45 -27.43
CA TRP A 86 2.44 -2.15 -27.33
C TRP A 86 3.22 -3.28 -26.68
N SER A 87 4.49 -3.49 -27.01
CA SER A 87 5.31 -4.51 -26.34
C SER A 87 5.35 -4.28 -24.82
N LEU A 88 5.38 -5.37 -24.05
CA LEU A 88 5.31 -5.30 -22.59
C LEU A 88 6.48 -4.50 -22.00
N TRP A 89 7.66 -4.59 -22.60
CA TRP A 89 8.84 -3.81 -22.22
C TRP A 89 8.63 -2.31 -22.39
N VAL A 90 8.08 -1.87 -23.52
CA VAL A 90 7.80 -0.44 -23.77
C VAL A 90 6.71 0.05 -22.81
N SER A 91 5.66 -0.74 -22.61
CA SER A 91 4.56 -0.41 -21.69
C SER A 91 5.06 -0.25 -20.25
N LEU A 92 6.00 -1.11 -19.82
CA LEU A 92 6.59 -1.07 -18.48
C LEU A 92 7.47 0.15 -18.28
N VAL A 93 8.32 0.50 -19.23
CA VAL A 93 9.19 1.69 -19.16
C VAL A 93 8.35 2.97 -19.14
N VAL A 94 7.32 3.06 -19.98
CA VAL A 94 6.42 4.22 -20.02
C VAL A 94 5.63 4.34 -18.72
N ALA A 95 5.05 3.25 -18.22
CA ALA A 95 4.34 3.26 -16.95
C ALA A 95 5.27 3.65 -15.80
N ALA A 96 6.50 3.13 -15.76
CA ALA A 96 7.49 3.48 -14.75
C ALA A 96 7.86 4.96 -14.81
N ALA A 97 8.07 5.53 -16.01
CA ALA A 97 8.38 6.94 -16.19
C ALA A 97 7.26 7.85 -15.70
N ILE A 98 6.00 7.51 -16.02
CA ILE A 98 4.82 8.25 -15.53
C ILE A 98 4.77 8.18 -14.00
N VAL A 99 4.88 6.98 -13.42
CA VAL A 99 4.85 6.77 -11.97
C VAL A 99 5.95 7.55 -11.27
N LEU A 100 7.17 7.49 -11.80
CA LEU A 100 8.33 8.16 -11.22
C LEU A 100 8.21 9.69 -11.32
N SER A 101 7.67 10.21 -12.41
CA SER A 101 7.50 11.66 -12.59
C SER A 101 6.55 12.27 -11.57
N TYR A 102 5.34 11.71 -11.38
CA TYR A 102 4.41 12.26 -10.39
C TYR A 102 4.85 11.98 -8.96
N THR A 103 5.55 10.86 -8.71
CA THR A 103 6.09 10.54 -7.37
C THR A 103 7.21 11.53 -6.99
N ALA A 104 8.10 11.84 -7.92
CA ALA A 104 9.20 12.77 -7.70
C ALA A 104 8.72 14.22 -7.51
N LEU A 105 7.72 14.66 -8.28
CA LEU A 105 7.16 16.02 -8.18
C LEU A 105 6.28 16.21 -6.93
N GLY A 106 5.64 15.13 -6.48
CA GLY A 106 4.54 15.21 -5.53
C GLY A 106 4.87 14.91 -4.06
N GLY A 107 5.91 14.10 -3.81
CA GLY A 107 6.26 13.67 -2.45
C GLY A 107 5.09 13.01 -1.69
N LEU A 108 5.17 12.99 -0.35
CA LEU A 108 4.12 12.42 0.52
C LEU A 108 2.78 13.16 0.39
N SER A 109 2.79 14.47 0.15
CA SER A 109 1.56 15.26 0.05
C SER A 109 0.76 14.93 -1.20
N ALA A 110 1.39 14.82 -2.37
CA ALA A 110 0.67 14.44 -3.57
C ALA A 110 0.21 12.98 -3.54
N ALA A 111 0.94 12.09 -2.87
CA ALA A 111 0.48 10.71 -2.65
C ALA A 111 -0.85 10.70 -1.88
N ILE A 112 -0.95 11.49 -0.79
CA ILE A 112 -2.18 11.64 -0.02
C ILE A 112 -3.31 12.23 -0.89
N TYR A 113 -3.03 13.26 -1.69
CA TYR A 113 -4.05 13.85 -2.57
C TYR A 113 -4.51 12.88 -3.67
N ASN A 114 -3.60 12.09 -4.26
CA ASN A 114 -3.96 11.06 -5.23
C ASN A 114 -4.83 9.98 -4.58
N GLU A 115 -4.52 9.55 -3.36
CA GLU A 115 -5.35 8.58 -2.63
C GLU A 115 -6.76 9.11 -2.38
N VAL A 116 -6.90 10.39 -1.97
CA VAL A 116 -8.22 11.03 -1.78
C VAL A 116 -9.00 11.15 -3.10
N LEU A 117 -8.32 11.40 -4.22
CA LEU A 117 -8.97 11.49 -5.53
C LEU A 117 -9.29 10.12 -6.14
N GLN A 118 -8.57 9.06 -5.73
CA GLN A 118 -8.74 7.70 -6.22
C GLN A 118 -9.82 6.92 -5.47
N PHE A 119 -10.07 7.27 -4.20
CA PHE A 119 -11.18 6.75 -3.39
C PHE A 119 -12.51 7.44 -3.74
#